data_AF-A0AA88DN83-F1
#
_entry.id   AF-A0AA88DN83-F1
#
_cell.length_a   1.000
_cell.length_b   1.000
_cell.length_c   1.000
_cell.angle_alpha   90.00
_cell.angle_beta   90.00
_cell.angle_gamma   90.00
#
_symmetry.space_group_name_H-M   'P 1'
#
loop_
_entity.id
_entity.type
_entity.pdbx_description
1 polymer ?
#
loop_
_entity_poly.entity_id
_entity_poly.type
_entity_poly.pdbx_seq_one_letter_code
_entity_poly.pdbx_strand_id
1 'polypeptide(L)' 'MCLNEPNVPKELFALDNVVLCPYRAVHTPESFQASAVTVIANLEAFFSNRPLITPITND' A
#
# COMPACT_ATOMS: atom_id res chain seq x y z
N MET A 1 1.51 -0.48 -10.23
CA MET A 1 0.48 0.57 -10.13
C MET A 1 0.36 1.23 -11.49
N CYS A 2 -0.86 1.46 -11.96
CA CYS A 2 -1.06 2.24 -13.19
C CYS A 2 -0.76 3.72 -12.89
N LEU A 3 -0.14 4.43 -13.83
CA LEU A 3 0.32 5.82 -13.61
C LEU A 3 -0.84 6.81 -13.36
N ASN A 4 -2.07 6.48 -13.74
CA ASN A 4 -3.24 7.36 -13.65
C ASN A 4 -4.43 6.70 -12.93
N GLU A 5 -4.18 5.87 -11.92
CA GLU A 5 -5.27 5.25 -11.13
C GLU A 5 -6.26 6.31 -10.60
N PRO A 6 -7.58 6.07 -10.70
CA PRO A 6 -8.23 4.80 -11.07
C PRO A 6 -8.43 4.58 -12.57
N ASN A 7 -7.96 5.49 -13.44
CA ASN A 7 -8.15 5.41 -14.89
C ASN A 7 -7.18 4.42 -15.54
N VAL A 8 -7.71 3.31 -16.04
CA VAL A 8 -6.95 2.28 -16.78
C VAL A 8 -7.10 2.53 -18.28
N PRO A 9 -6.03 2.43 -19.09
CA PRO A 9 -6.11 2.54 -20.56
C PRO A 9 -7.16 1.59 -21.14
N LYS A 10 -8.04 2.12 -22.00
CA LYS A 10 -9.21 1.38 -22.53
C LYS A 10 -8.78 0.21 -23.43
N GLU A 11 -7.64 0.36 -24.08
CA GLU A 11 -7.04 -0.63 -24.97
C GLU A 11 -6.76 -1.95 -24.24
N LEU A 12 -6.45 -1.90 -22.94
CA LEU A 12 -6.16 -3.10 -22.13
C LEU A 12 -7.40 -3.96 -21.88
N PHE A 13 -8.61 -3.39 -21.93
CA PHE A 13 -9.85 -4.15 -21.76
C PHE A 13 -10.21 -5.01 -22.98
N ALA A 14 -9.62 -4.72 -24.15
CA ALA A 14 -9.88 -5.45 -25.39
C ALA A 14 -8.94 -6.65 -25.62
N LEU A 15 -7.97 -6.88 -24.73
CA LEU A 15 -6.94 -7.91 -24.87
C LEU A 15 -7.28 -9.16 -24.05
N ASP A 16 -7.36 -10.31 -24.70
CA ASP A 16 -7.69 -11.59 -24.04
C ASP A 16 -6.58 -12.12 -23.11
N ASN A 17 -5.36 -11.62 -23.28
CA ASN A 17 -4.18 -12.07 -22.53
C ASN A 17 -3.83 -11.15 -21.34
N VAL A 18 -4.75 -10.25 -20.94
CA VAL A 18 -4.54 -9.29 -19.86
C VAL A 18 -5.54 -9.53 -18.72
N VAL A 19 -5.04 -9.55 -17.49
CA VAL A 19 -5.86 -9.60 -16.27
C VAL A 19 -5.66 -8.28 -15.50
N LEU A 20 -6.75 -7.56 -15.27
CA LEU A 20 -6.76 -6.28 -14.56
C LEU A 20 -7.34 -6.46 -13.15
N CYS A 21 -6.60 -6.05 -12.12
CA CYS A 21 -7.05 -6.04 -10.74
C CYS A 21 -7.07 -4.59 -10.19
N PRO A 22 -8.18 -4.11 -9.60
CA PRO A 22 -8.32 -2.72 -9.19
C PRO A 22 -7.64 -2.42 -7.84
N TYR A 23 -6.31 -2.43 -7.82
CA TYR A 23 -5.47 -2.18 -6.63
C TYR A 23 -5.95 -2.93 -5.37
N ARG A 24 -6.22 -4.24 -5.50
CA ARG A 24 -6.79 -5.06 -4.42
C ARG A 24 -5.77 -5.88 -3.64
N ALA A 25 -4.49 -5.84 -4.02
CA ALA A 25 -3.48 -6.76 -3.50
C ALA A 25 -3.38 -6.72 -1.96
N VAL A 26 -3.47 -5.53 -1.37
CA VAL A 26 -3.36 -5.33 0.09
C VAL A 26 -4.71 -5.29 0.81
N HIS A 27 -5.82 -5.48 0.08
CA HIS A 27 -7.16 -5.33 0.65
C HIS A 27 -7.69 -6.61 1.32
N THR A 28 -6.92 -7.16 2.26
CA THR A 28 -7.38 -8.23 3.15
C THR A 28 -7.41 -7.74 4.60
N PRO A 29 -8.29 -8.28 5.46
CA PRO A 29 -8.33 -7.92 6.88
C PRO A 29 -6.97 -8.06 7.57
N GLU A 30 -6.22 -9.10 7.22
CA GLU A 30 -4.90 -9.39 7.80
C GLU A 30 -3.87 -8.33 7.40
N SER A 31 -3.83 -7.93 6.12
CA SER A 31 -2.92 -6.89 5.64
C SER A 31 -3.23 -5.53 6.26
N PHE A 32 -4.52 -5.18 6.39
CA PHE A 32 -4.92 -3.94 7.06
C PHE A 32 -4.60 -3.96 8.55
N GLN A 33 -4.86 -5.07 9.24
CA GLN A 33 -4.53 -5.21 10.66
C GLN A 33 -3.03 -5.10 10.90
N ALA A 34 -2.21 -5.79 10.10
CA ALA A 34 -0.75 -5.71 10.21
C ALA A 34 -0.26 -4.27 9.97
N SER A 35 -0.79 -3.59 8.94
CA SER A 35 -0.45 -2.20 8.64
C SER A 35 -0.85 -1.25 9.77
N ALA A 36 -2.05 -1.44 10.36
CA ALA A 36 -2.51 -0.63 11.49
C ALA A 36 -1.61 -0.80 12.70
N VAL A 37 -1.22 -2.04 13.03
CA VAL A 37 -0.28 -2.33 14.13
C VAL A 37 1.06 -1.62 13.90
N THR A 38 1.63 -1.71 12.69
CA THR A 38 2.89 -1.03 12.37
C THR A 38 2.78 0.49 12.47
N VAL A 39 1.69 1.09 11.98
CA VAL A 39 1.47 2.54 12.08
C VAL A 39 1.36 2.98 13.54
N ILE A 40 0.54 2.29 14.34
CA ILE A 40 0.36 2.60 15.76
C ILE A 40 1.70 2.51 16.49
N ALA A 41 2.47 1.45 16.29
CA ALA A 41 3.74 1.26 16.98
C ALA A 41 4.78 2.34 16.61
N ASN A 42 4.80 2.81 15.34
CA ASN A 42 5.64 3.95 14.94
C ASN A 42 5.19 5.26 15.60
N LEU A 43 3.88 5.51 15.70
CA LEU A 43 3.35 6.70 16.38
C LEU A 43 3.69 6.68 17.88
N GLU A 44 3.52 5.54 18.55
CA GLU A 44 3.91 5.36 19.95
C GLU A 44 5.41 5.60 20.16
N ALA A 45 6.27 5.07 19.28
CA ALA A 45 7.70 5.30 19.33
C ALA A 45 8.04 6.79 19.17
N PHE A 46 7.44 7.45 18.18
CA PHE A 46 7.65 8.88 17.91
C PHE A 46 7.28 9.75 19.13
N PHE A 47 6.07 9.59 19.68
CA PHE A 47 5.61 10.38 20.82
C PHE A 47 6.32 10.03 22.14
N SER A 48 6.99 8.87 22.20
CA SER A 48 7.82 8.47 23.34
C SER A 48 9.31 8.87 23.20
N ASN A 49 9.67 9.66 22.17
CA ASN A 49 11.06 9.98 21.83
C ASN A 49 11.96 8.74 21.66
N ARG A 50 11.40 7.64 21.14
CA ARG A 50 12.14 6.42 20.78
C ARG A 50 12.34 6.36 19.25
N PRO A 51 13.36 5.62 18.76
CA PRO A 51 13.52 5.40 17.32
C PRO A 51 12.27 4.74 16.70
N LEU A 52 11.93 5.14 15.48
CA LEU A 52 10.84 4.53 14.69
C LEU A 52 11.14 3.06 14.40
N ILE A 53 10.09 2.24 14.30
CA ILE A 53 10.21 0.81 13.97
C ILE A 53 10.53 0.62 12.49
N THR A 54 9.94 1.45 11.63
CA THR A 54 10.16 1.41 10.17
C THR A 54 10.53 2.81 9.67
N PRO A 55 11.74 3.31 9.97
CA PRO A 55 12.21 4.60 9.48
C PRO A 55 12.44 4.54 7.96
N ILE A 56 12.12 5.63 7.28
CA ILE A 56 12.49 5.83 5.87
C ILE A 56 13.77 6.66 5.84
N THR A 57 14.80 6.19 5.13
CA THR A 57 16.03 6.94 4.89
C THR A 57 15.90 7.77 3.62
N ASN A 58 16.59 8.91 3.56
CA ASN A 58 16.58 9.84 2.43
C ASN A 58 17.81 9.65 1.52
N ASP A 59 18.34 8.42 1.45
CA ASP A 59 19.56 8.10 0.70
C ASP A 59 19.31 8.09 -0.82
#